data_AF-A0A509LL70-F1
#
_entry.id   AF-A0A509LL70-F1
#
_cell.length_a   1.000
_cell.length_b   1.000
_cell.length_c   1.000
_cell.angle_alpha   90.00
_cell.angle_beta   90.00
_cell.angle_gamma   90.00
#
_symmetry.space_group_name_H-M   'P 1'
#
loop_
_entity.id
_entity.type
_entity.pdbx_description
1 polymer ?
#
loop_
_entity_poly.entity_id
_entity_poly.type
_entity_poly.pdbx_seq_one_letter_code
_entity_poly.pdbx_strand_id
1 'polypeptide(L)'
;MFSNFLYFLVALVIYTTSELFDTVKIFDYSVVFDSLLISGLFVFICHFVFKRLEKKASRNPYGNIDHLINIYISRLSVLALVIFAVNIYGFKLTFLFSGIKIFDAVPTFEAIIFLGLFLLYLIIIWNAAYGVQKQYFAGNVSKKNFIISNVSFSLPALLPWFFLSIVADILRLLPWQPLNGLLQTPAGEIGYIALFLVAISIFGPVLIKKLWNCKPLEPGLPRDRIETVCQKAGLNYSNILKWELFGGTMITAGVMGLVGRFRYILVTPA
;
A
#
# COMPACT_ATOMS: atom_id res chain seq x y z
N MET A 1 -7.26 2.84 -8.22
CA MET A 1 -6.67 3.46 -7.01
C MET A 1 -7.01 2.68 -5.75
N PHE A 2 -8.29 2.62 -5.34
CA PHE A 2 -8.72 1.83 -4.16
C PHE A 2 -8.41 0.33 -4.26
N SER A 3 -8.29 -0.22 -5.46
CA SER A 3 -7.96 -1.64 -5.66
C SER A 3 -6.64 -2.05 -5.00
N ASN A 4 -5.62 -1.19 -5.00
CA ASN A 4 -4.33 -1.51 -4.37
C ASN A 4 -4.46 -1.66 -2.85
N PHE A 5 -5.30 -0.83 -2.21
CA PHE A 5 -5.62 -0.96 -0.79
C PHE A 5 -6.24 -2.34 -0.50
N LEU A 6 -7.23 -2.75 -1.30
CA LEU A 6 -7.87 -4.06 -1.16
C LEU A 6 -6.88 -5.19 -1.37
N TYR A 7 -5.97 -5.07 -2.34
CA TYR A 7 -4.96 -6.10 -2.56
C TYR A 7 -4.02 -6.27 -1.37
N PHE A 8 -3.57 -5.18 -0.75
CA PHE A 8 -2.75 -5.25 0.47
C PHE A 8 -3.52 -5.85 1.65
N LEU A 9 -4.80 -5.52 1.81
CA LEU A 9 -5.64 -6.12 2.85
C LEU A 9 -5.79 -7.63 2.64
N VAL A 10 -6.02 -8.07 1.39
CA VAL A 10 -6.12 -9.50 1.08
C VAL A 10 -4.77 -10.20 1.29
N ALA A 11 -3.65 -9.60 0.88
CA ALA A 11 -2.32 -10.14 1.13
C ALA A 11 -2.04 -10.27 2.64
N LEU A 12 -2.46 -9.28 3.42
CA LEU A 12 -2.39 -9.31 4.88
C LEU A 12 -3.18 -10.49 5.46
N VAL A 13 -4.43 -10.66 5.03
CA VAL A 13 -5.29 -11.77 5.48
C VAL A 13 -4.69 -13.13 5.09
N ILE A 14 -4.15 -13.26 3.88
CA ILE A 14 -3.45 -14.48 3.43
C ILE A 14 -2.30 -14.82 4.39
N TYR A 15 -1.48 -13.82 4.72
CA TYR A 15 -0.35 -14.01 5.64
C TYR A 15 -0.80 -14.36 7.06
N THR A 16 -1.75 -13.61 7.64
CA THR A 16 -2.15 -13.85 9.03
C THR A 16 -2.91 -15.17 9.22
N THR A 17 -3.59 -15.65 8.18
CA THR A 17 -4.30 -16.92 8.25
C THR A 17 -3.40 -18.13 8.01
N SER A 18 -2.25 -18.00 7.33
CA SER A 18 -1.33 -19.13 7.17
C SER A 18 -0.76 -19.60 8.50
N GLU A 19 -0.46 -18.67 9.41
CA GLU A 19 0.00 -18.99 10.77
C GLU A 19 -0.97 -19.90 11.55
N LEU A 20 -2.27 -19.88 11.23
CA LEU A 20 -3.29 -20.68 11.91
C LEU A 20 -3.31 -22.16 11.48
N PHE A 21 -2.80 -22.49 10.29
CA PHE A 21 -2.92 -23.83 9.70
C PHE A 21 -1.61 -24.64 9.70
N ASP A 22 -0.53 -24.07 10.24
CA ASP A 22 0.81 -24.62 10.11
C ASP A 22 1.17 -25.63 11.21
N THR A 23 1.02 -26.92 10.91
CA THR A 23 1.27 -28.05 11.84
C THR A 23 2.46 -28.95 11.47
N VAL A 24 3.12 -28.75 10.33
CA VAL A 24 4.16 -29.66 9.81
C VAL A 24 5.52 -28.94 9.68
N LYS A 25 6.54 -29.48 10.35
CA LYS A 25 7.87 -28.87 10.60
C LYS A 25 8.99 -29.21 9.59
N ILE A 26 8.68 -29.83 8.44
CA ILE A 26 9.71 -30.22 7.48
C ILE A 26 9.75 -29.18 6.36
N PHE A 27 10.78 -28.34 6.38
CA PHE A 27 11.07 -27.37 5.32
C PHE A 27 12.10 -27.97 4.36
N ASP A 28 11.70 -28.14 3.09
CA ASP A 28 12.61 -28.56 2.02
C ASP A 28 13.10 -27.34 1.25
N TYR A 29 14.41 -27.22 1.07
CA TYR A 29 15.04 -26.12 0.32
C TYR A 29 14.65 -26.13 -1.16
N SER A 30 14.20 -27.25 -1.72
CA SER A 30 13.65 -27.35 -3.08
C SER A 30 12.48 -26.39 -3.32
N VAL A 31 11.70 -26.12 -2.28
CA VAL A 31 10.50 -25.29 -2.31
C VAL A 31 10.82 -23.80 -2.53
N VAL A 32 11.99 -23.33 -2.09
CA VAL A 32 12.47 -21.97 -2.38
C VAL A 32 12.74 -21.80 -3.88
N PHE A 33 13.29 -22.84 -4.52
CA PHE A 33 13.52 -22.82 -5.96
C PHE A 33 12.21 -22.77 -6.74
N ASP A 34 11.20 -23.54 -6.33
CA ASP A 34 9.87 -23.52 -6.96
C ASP A 34 9.17 -22.17 -6.81
N SER A 35 9.29 -21.53 -5.64
CA SER A 35 8.83 -20.16 -5.39
C SER A 35 9.50 -19.13 -6.31
N LEU A 36 10.82 -19.25 -6.50
CA LEU A 36 11.56 -18.38 -7.42
C LEU A 36 11.14 -18.64 -8.87
N LEU A 37 10.89 -19.89 -9.24
CA LEU A 37 10.47 -20.27 -10.58
C LEU A 37 9.09 -19.69 -10.93
N ILE A 38 8.09 -19.84 -10.05
CA ILE A 38 6.75 -19.28 -10.27
C ILE A 38 6.77 -17.75 -10.30
N SER A 39 7.61 -17.14 -9.46
CA SER A 39 7.83 -15.69 -9.44
C SER A 39 8.48 -15.21 -10.74
N GLY A 40 9.47 -15.95 -11.26
CA GLY A 40 10.12 -15.67 -12.54
C GLY A 40 9.15 -15.79 -13.73
N LEU A 41 8.33 -16.85 -13.74
CA LEU A 41 7.26 -17.03 -14.72
C LEU A 41 6.29 -15.83 -14.70
N PHE A 42 5.92 -15.35 -13.52
CA PHE A 42 5.05 -14.20 -13.37
C PHE A 42 5.64 -12.91 -13.96
N VAL A 43 6.94 -12.67 -13.75
CA VAL A 43 7.65 -11.54 -14.38
C VAL A 43 7.57 -11.64 -15.90
N PHE A 44 7.79 -12.83 -16.45
CA PHE A 44 7.70 -13.07 -17.90
C PHE A 44 6.28 -12.81 -18.42
N ILE A 45 5.25 -13.30 -17.72
CA ILE A 45 3.84 -13.05 -18.06
C ILE A 45 3.54 -11.55 -18.06
N CYS A 46 3.96 -10.82 -17.03
CA CYS A 46 3.77 -9.37 -16.94
C CYS A 46 4.40 -8.66 -18.14
N HIS A 47 5.67 -8.95 -18.42
CA HIS A 47 6.38 -8.33 -19.54
C HIS A 47 5.71 -8.65 -20.89
N PHE A 48 5.30 -9.90 -21.09
CA PHE A 48 4.67 -10.35 -22.33
C PHE A 48 3.31 -9.71 -22.57
N VAL A 49 2.47 -9.62 -21.54
CA VAL A 49 1.14 -9.00 -21.61
C VAL A 49 1.25 -7.52 -21.96
N PHE A 50 2.13 -6.76 -21.29
CA PHE A 50 2.29 -5.34 -21.55
C PHE A 50 2.98 -5.05 -22.90
N LYS A 51 3.94 -5.88 -23.33
CA LYS A 51 4.55 -5.76 -24.67
C LYS A 51 3.54 -6.03 -25.79
N ARG A 52 2.63 -6.99 -25.60
CA ARG A 52 1.51 -7.22 -26.54
C ARG A 52 0.55 -6.03 -26.56
N LEU A 53 0.27 -5.44 -25.39
CA LEU A 53 -0.60 -4.27 -25.27
C LEU A 53 0.03 -3.04 -25.95
N GLU A 54 1.33 -2.82 -25.77
CA GLU A 54 2.10 -1.77 -26.45
C GLU A 54 1.97 -1.86 -27.97
N LYS A 55 2.22 -3.04 -28.54
CA LYS A 55 2.08 -3.28 -29.98
C LYS A 55 0.66 -3.03 -30.50
N LYS A 56 -0.36 -3.28 -29.67
CA LYS A 56 -1.77 -3.01 -30.00
C LYS A 56 -2.07 -1.51 -29.91
N ALA A 57 -1.52 -0.82 -28.93
CA ALA A 57 -1.67 0.63 -28.72
C ALA A 57 -1.08 1.43 -29.90
N SER A 58 0.13 1.08 -30.36
CA SER A 58 0.76 1.74 -31.51
C SER A 58 -0.02 1.58 -32.82
N ARG A 59 -0.85 0.54 -32.95
CA ARG A 59 -1.68 0.29 -34.14
C ARG A 59 -3.04 0.99 -34.09
N ASN A 60 -3.52 1.41 -32.92
CA ASN A 60 -4.85 2.02 -32.79
C ASN A 60 -4.86 3.09 -31.68
N PRO A 61 -4.32 4.29 -31.94
CA PRO A 61 -4.05 5.31 -30.91
C PRO A 61 -5.30 5.88 -30.22
N TYR A 62 -6.47 5.78 -30.86
CA TYR A 62 -7.72 6.42 -30.40
C TYR A 62 -8.63 5.52 -29.55
N GLY A 63 -8.17 4.31 -29.19
CA GLY A 63 -8.91 3.44 -28.27
C GLY A 63 -8.80 3.89 -26.80
N ASN A 64 -9.77 3.52 -25.96
CA ASN A 64 -9.72 3.65 -24.49
C ASN A 64 -8.60 2.79 -23.86
N ILE A 65 -7.34 3.07 -24.22
CA ILE A 65 -6.16 2.27 -23.85
C ILE A 65 -5.85 2.44 -22.37
N ASP A 66 -6.08 3.62 -21.79
CA ASP A 66 -5.97 3.83 -20.34
C ASP A 66 -6.89 2.89 -19.55
N HIS A 67 -8.12 2.67 -20.02
CA HIS A 67 -9.03 1.72 -19.40
C HIS A 67 -8.47 0.29 -19.50
N LEU A 68 -7.98 -0.10 -20.67
CA LEU A 68 -7.40 -1.43 -20.87
C LEU A 68 -6.19 -1.66 -19.96
N ILE A 69 -5.28 -0.68 -19.86
CA ILE A 69 -4.12 -0.76 -18.98
C ILE A 69 -4.56 -1.00 -17.53
N ASN A 70 -5.55 -0.24 -17.04
CA ASN A 70 -6.08 -0.42 -15.69
C ASN A 70 -6.70 -1.81 -15.48
N ILE A 71 -7.43 -2.36 -16.47
CA ILE A 71 -7.95 -3.73 -16.40
C ILE A 71 -6.82 -4.75 -16.29
N TYR A 72 -5.77 -4.63 -17.11
CA TYR A 72 -4.64 -5.55 -17.07
C TYR A 72 -3.84 -5.46 -15.77
N ILE A 73 -3.63 -4.24 -15.24
CA ILE A 73 -3.02 -4.05 -13.92
C ILE A 73 -3.85 -4.79 -12.86
N SER A 74 -5.17 -4.56 -12.82
CA SER A 74 -6.03 -5.24 -11.83
C SER A 74 -6.02 -6.76 -11.96
N ARG A 75 -6.08 -7.31 -13.17
CA ARG A 75 -6.01 -8.77 -13.40
C ARG A 75 -4.67 -9.36 -12.96
N LEU A 76 -3.56 -8.69 -13.29
CA LEU A 76 -2.23 -9.13 -12.87
C LEU A 76 -2.02 -8.99 -11.37
N SER A 77 -2.61 -7.97 -10.72
CA SER A 77 -2.58 -7.85 -9.26
C SER A 77 -3.35 -8.97 -8.56
N VAL A 78 -4.50 -9.40 -9.11
CA VAL A 78 -5.21 -10.58 -8.61
C VAL A 78 -4.38 -11.85 -8.82
N LEU A 79 -3.74 -12.02 -9.98
CA LEU A 79 -2.82 -13.13 -10.21
C LEU A 79 -1.63 -13.11 -9.24
N ALA A 80 -1.09 -11.92 -8.94
CA ALA A 80 -0.02 -11.74 -7.96
C ALA A 80 -0.47 -12.18 -6.55
N LEU A 81 -1.73 -11.93 -6.16
CA LEU A 81 -2.29 -12.43 -4.91
C LEU A 81 -2.38 -13.96 -4.89
N VAL A 82 -2.78 -14.58 -6.00
CA VAL A 82 -2.81 -16.04 -6.12
C VAL A 82 -1.41 -16.63 -6.00
N ILE A 83 -0.42 -16.06 -6.68
CA ILE A 83 0.98 -16.49 -6.58
C ILE A 83 1.50 -16.28 -5.16
N PHE A 84 1.19 -15.15 -4.55
CA PHE A 84 1.53 -14.88 -3.15
C PHE A 84 0.90 -15.92 -2.22
N ALA A 85 -0.37 -16.26 -2.39
CA ALA A 85 -1.03 -17.31 -1.62
C ALA A 85 -0.37 -18.69 -1.84
N VAL A 86 0.00 -19.05 -3.07
CA VAL A 86 0.73 -20.30 -3.35
C VAL A 86 2.10 -20.31 -2.66
N ASN A 87 2.81 -19.18 -2.68
CA ASN A 87 4.09 -19.02 -2.00
C ASN A 87 3.97 -19.15 -0.47
N ILE A 88 2.90 -18.63 0.10
CA ILE A 88 2.67 -18.68 1.55
C ILE A 88 2.12 -20.05 1.98
N TYR A 89 1.01 -20.53 1.41
CA TYR A 89 0.37 -21.78 1.85
C TYR A 89 0.96 -23.04 1.22
N GLY A 90 1.28 -22.99 -0.08
CA GLY A 90 1.77 -24.16 -0.82
C GLY A 90 3.24 -24.41 -0.52
N PHE A 91 4.05 -23.36 -0.66
CA PHE A 91 5.49 -23.40 -0.46
C PHE A 91 5.93 -23.08 0.97
N LYS A 92 5.01 -22.65 1.85
CA LYS A 92 5.30 -22.50 3.28
C LYS A 92 6.54 -21.65 3.55
N LEU A 93 6.71 -20.57 2.79
CA LEU A 93 7.92 -19.73 2.88
C LEU A 93 8.10 -19.08 4.25
N THR A 94 7.05 -18.94 5.05
CA THR A 94 7.10 -18.47 6.46
C THR A 94 8.11 -19.27 7.27
N PHE A 95 8.22 -20.59 7.04
CA PHE A 95 9.19 -21.44 7.73
C PHE A 95 10.65 -21.15 7.39
N LEU A 96 10.95 -20.44 6.30
CA LEU A 96 12.31 -20.02 5.98
C LEU A 96 12.93 -19.19 7.11
N PHE A 97 12.10 -18.45 7.84
CA PHE A 97 12.51 -17.57 8.92
C PHE A 97 12.31 -18.17 10.32
N SER A 98 11.71 -19.36 10.41
CA SER A 98 11.48 -20.08 11.66
C SER A 98 12.80 -20.36 12.39
N GLY A 99 12.86 -20.00 13.67
CA GLY A 99 14.05 -20.21 14.52
C GLY A 99 15.07 -19.06 14.50
N ILE A 100 14.79 -17.99 13.75
CA ILE A 100 15.52 -16.73 13.89
C ILE A 100 14.89 -15.92 15.01
N LYS A 101 15.63 -15.77 16.12
CA LYS A 101 15.20 -15.09 17.36
C LYS A 101 14.54 -13.73 17.16
N ILE A 102 14.94 -12.97 16.13
CA ILE A 102 14.38 -11.64 15.85
C ILE A 102 12.93 -11.75 15.36
N PHE A 103 12.65 -12.69 14.46
CA PHE A 103 11.31 -12.91 13.91
C PHE A 103 10.40 -13.58 14.95
N ASP A 104 10.94 -14.47 15.78
CA ASP A 104 10.20 -15.04 16.91
C ASP A 104 9.85 -13.98 17.98
N ALA A 105 10.74 -13.00 18.20
CA ALA A 105 10.52 -11.92 19.18
C ALA A 105 9.60 -10.81 18.66
N VAL A 106 9.67 -10.50 17.36
CA VAL A 106 8.91 -9.44 16.69
C VAL A 106 8.36 -9.97 15.36
N PRO A 107 7.24 -10.73 15.40
CA PRO A 107 6.61 -11.29 14.20
C PRO A 107 6.22 -10.24 13.16
N THR A 108 5.98 -8.98 13.58
CA THR A 108 5.71 -7.87 12.65
C THR A 108 6.81 -7.70 11.60
N PHE A 109 8.07 -7.98 11.93
CA PHE A 109 9.17 -7.87 10.96
C PHE A 109 9.12 -8.96 9.88
N GLU A 110 8.74 -10.17 10.25
CA GLU A 110 8.53 -11.26 9.29
C GLU A 110 7.39 -10.88 8.32
N ALA A 111 6.26 -10.42 8.87
CA ALA A 111 5.12 -9.99 8.08
C ALA A 111 5.47 -8.85 7.09
N ILE A 112 6.34 -7.90 7.48
CA ILE A 112 6.83 -6.84 6.58
C ILE A 112 7.65 -7.40 5.42
N ILE A 113 8.44 -8.46 5.63
CA ILE A 113 9.21 -9.10 4.56
C ILE A 113 8.26 -9.69 3.52
N PHE A 114 7.22 -10.41 3.94
CA PHE A 114 6.24 -11.01 3.03
C PHE A 114 5.35 -9.97 2.35
N LEU A 115 4.91 -8.93 3.06
CA LEU A 115 4.24 -7.79 2.43
C LEU A 115 5.17 -7.06 1.45
N GLY A 116 6.46 -7.01 1.74
CA GLY A 116 7.51 -6.52 0.85
C GLY A 116 7.60 -7.37 -0.41
N LEU A 117 7.57 -8.70 -0.30
CA LEU A 117 7.51 -9.61 -1.45
C LEU A 117 6.26 -9.35 -2.31
N PHE A 118 5.09 -9.17 -1.69
CA PHE A 118 3.88 -8.81 -2.43
C PHE A 118 4.01 -7.44 -3.13
N LEU A 119 4.57 -6.45 -2.44
CA LEU A 119 4.86 -5.13 -3.02
C LEU A 119 5.82 -5.24 -4.21
N LEU A 120 6.81 -6.14 -4.18
CA LEU A 120 7.71 -6.39 -5.31
C LEU A 120 6.94 -6.87 -6.54
N TYR A 121 5.94 -7.76 -6.40
CA TYR A 121 5.09 -8.14 -7.53
C TYR A 121 4.33 -6.96 -8.11
N LEU A 122 3.78 -6.08 -7.27
CA LEU A 122 3.12 -4.86 -7.73
C LEU A 122 4.10 -3.92 -8.45
N ILE A 123 5.32 -3.75 -7.93
CA ILE A 123 6.37 -2.96 -8.57
C ILE A 123 6.72 -3.54 -9.94
N ILE A 124 6.78 -4.86 -10.10
CA ILE A 124 7.04 -5.52 -11.39
C ILE A 124 5.90 -5.23 -12.38
N ILE A 125 4.64 -5.30 -11.95
CA ILE A 125 3.48 -4.94 -12.77
C ILE A 125 3.57 -3.47 -13.20
N TRP A 126 3.81 -2.54 -12.27
CA TRP A 126 3.90 -1.11 -12.56
C TRP A 126 5.09 -0.78 -13.46
N ASN A 127 6.21 -1.47 -13.27
CA ASN A 127 7.39 -1.37 -14.11
C ASN A 127 7.10 -1.76 -15.56
N ALA A 128 6.34 -2.84 -15.78
CA ALA A 128 5.92 -3.26 -17.12
C ALA A 128 4.84 -2.32 -17.70
N ALA A 129 3.89 -1.86 -16.88
CA ALA A 129 2.82 -0.95 -17.29
C ALA A 129 3.34 0.43 -17.73
N TYR A 130 4.41 0.93 -17.09
CA TYR A 130 5.01 2.22 -17.40
C TYR A 130 5.44 2.34 -18.88
N GLY A 131 5.90 1.25 -19.50
CA GLY A 131 6.29 1.25 -20.92
C GLY A 131 5.15 1.69 -21.85
N VAL A 132 3.92 1.28 -21.53
CA VAL A 132 2.72 1.63 -22.30
C VAL A 132 2.15 2.97 -21.84
N GLN A 133 2.07 3.21 -20.52
CA GLN A 133 1.46 4.43 -19.96
C GLN A 133 2.24 5.70 -20.28
N LYS A 134 3.57 5.62 -20.45
CA LYS A 134 4.39 6.80 -20.77
C LYS A 134 3.89 7.53 -22.02
N GLN A 135 3.35 6.82 -23.00
CA GLN A 135 2.87 7.40 -24.25
C GLN A 135 1.63 8.29 -24.06
N TYR A 136 0.93 8.16 -22.94
CA TYR A 136 -0.32 8.86 -22.63
C TYR A 136 -0.18 9.87 -21.49
N PHE A 137 1.00 9.99 -20.88
CA PHE A 137 1.22 11.02 -19.88
C PHE A 137 1.35 12.39 -20.55
N ALA A 138 0.58 13.37 -20.07
CA ALA A 138 0.63 14.75 -20.53
C ALA A 138 1.98 15.46 -20.26
N GLY A 139 2.87 14.84 -19.46
CA GLY A 139 4.18 15.39 -19.11
C GLY A 139 5.27 14.34 -18.97
N ASN A 140 6.50 14.80 -18.69
CA ASN A 140 7.69 13.96 -18.54
C ASN A 140 7.75 13.27 -17.17
N VAL A 141 6.83 12.34 -16.91
CA VAL A 141 6.84 11.53 -15.69
C VAL A 141 7.95 10.50 -15.80
N SER A 142 8.93 10.54 -14.89
CA SER A 142 9.97 9.52 -14.85
C SER A 142 9.42 8.19 -14.32
N LYS A 143 9.99 7.09 -14.78
CA LYS A 143 9.68 5.73 -14.30
C LYS A 143 9.76 5.60 -12.78
N LYS A 144 10.80 6.21 -12.19
CA LYS A 144 11.02 6.21 -10.74
C LYS A 144 9.87 6.92 -10.02
N ASN A 145 9.47 8.10 -10.50
CA ASN A 145 8.38 8.86 -9.90
C ASN A 145 7.05 8.12 -10.02
N PHE A 146 6.77 7.49 -11.17
CA PHE A 146 5.56 6.69 -11.35
C PHE A 146 5.47 5.53 -10.34
N ILE A 147 6.55 4.76 -10.17
CA ILE A 147 6.58 3.65 -9.21
C ILE A 147 6.48 4.17 -7.77
N ILE A 148 7.25 5.21 -7.42
CA ILE A 148 7.22 5.81 -6.07
C ILE A 148 5.82 6.32 -5.75
N SER A 149 5.15 7.01 -6.68
CA SER A 149 3.78 7.48 -6.47
C SER A 149 2.82 6.32 -6.20
N ASN A 150 2.92 5.20 -6.93
CA ASN A 150 2.10 4.01 -6.68
C ASN A 150 2.38 3.36 -5.32
N VAL A 151 3.64 3.25 -4.94
CA VAL A 151 4.08 2.71 -3.64
C VAL A 151 3.56 3.61 -2.51
N SER A 152 3.90 4.91 -2.54
CA SER A 152 3.47 5.90 -1.56
C SER A 152 1.95 5.97 -1.43
N PHE A 153 1.21 5.78 -2.53
CA PHE A 153 -0.24 5.74 -2.49
C PHE A 153 -0.79 4.51 -1.76
N SER A 154 -0.08 3.38 -1.83
CA SER A 154 -0.51 2.12 -1.23
C SER A 154 -0.10 1.97 0.24
N LEU A 155 1.00 2.61 0.66
CA LEU A 155 1.54 2.51 2.03
C LEU A 155 0.59 2.92 3.16
N PRO A 156 -0.23 3.99 3.05
CA PRO A 156 -1.18 4.36 4.11
C PRO A 156 -2.11 3.24 4.55
N ALA A 157 -2.45 2.32 3.65
CA ALA A 157 -3.28 1.16 3.94
C ALA A 157 -2.68 0.26 5.03
N LEU A 158 -1.35 0.15 5.04
CA LEU A 158 -0.59 -0.74 5.90
C LEU A 158 -0.25 -0.11 7.24
N LEU A 159 -0.28 1.23 7.34
CA LEU A 159 0.10 1.93 8.57
C LEU A 159 -0.70 1.49 9.81
N PRO A 160 -2.05 1.39 9.76
CA PRO A 160 -2.82 1.04 10.95
C PRO A 160 -2.42 -0.34 11.48
N TRP A 161 -2.34 -1.33 10.59
CA TRP A 161 -1.89 -2.68 10.95
C TRP A 161 -0.44 -2.65 11.46
N PHE A 162 0.49 -2.01 10.75
CA PHE A 162 1.91 -1.97 11.14
C PHE A 162 2.11 -1.37 12.54
N PHE A 163 1.50 -0.21 12.83
CA PHE A 163 1.65 0.42 14.14
C PHE A 163 0.97 -0.38 15.26
N LEU A 164 -0.19 -1.00 14.98
CA LEU A 164 -0.86 -1.84 15.97
C LEU A 164 -0.01 -3.08 16.26
N SER A 165 0.47 -3.78 15.23
CA SER A 165 1.29 -4.98 15.37
C SER A 165 2.63 -4.71 16.07
N ILE A 166 3.34 -3.63 15.71
CA ILE A 166 4.61 -3.31 16.39
C ILE A 166 4.40 -2.90 17.85
N VAL A 167 3.31 -2.19 18.16
CA VAL A 167 2.96 -1.86 19.54
C VAL A 167 2.62 -3.14 20.32
N ALA A 168 1.87 -4.06 19.72
CA ALA A 168 1.56 -5.35 20.33
C ALA A 168 2.83 -6.17 20.61
N ASP A 169 3.78 -6.22 19.66
CA ASP A 169 5.05 -6.92 19.83
C ASP A 169 5.91 -6.28 20.93
N ILE A 170 6.00 -4.95 20.98
CA ILE A 170 6.73 -4.22 22.04
C ILE A 170 6.11 -4.49 23.41
N LEU A 171 4.79 -4.47 23.52
CA LEU A 171 4.07 -4.74 24.77
C LEU A 171 4.34 -6.17 25.27
N ARG A 172 4.41 -7.15 24.37
CA ARG A 172 4.78 -8.54 24.71
C ARG A 172 6.21 -8.65 25.26
N LEU A 173 7.13 -7.82 24.78
CA LEU A 173 8.53 -7.79 25.23
C LEU A 173 8.74 -7.03 26.55
N LEU A 174 7.79 -6.19 26.97
CA LEU A 174 7.87 -5.42 28.22
C LEU A 174 7.69 -6.34 29.44
N PRO A 175 8.61 -6.31 30.43
CA PRO A 175 8.53 -7.17 31.62
C PRO A 175 7.46 -6.74 32.65
N TRP A 176 6.57 -5.79 32.32
CA TRP A 176 5.63 -5.20 33.26
C TRP A 176 4.32 -6.00 33.37
N GLN A 177 4.30 -6.99 34.26
CA GLN A 177 3.21 -7.94 34.43
C GLN A 177 1.78 -7.37 34.61
N PRO A 178 1.51 -6.34 35.44
CA PRO A 178 0.17 -5.78 35.58
C PRO A 178 -0.38 -5.15 34.31
N LEU A 179 0.46 -4.46 33.53
CA LEU A 179 0.05 -3.86 32.26
C LEU A 179 -0.27 -4.94 31.21
N ASN A 180 0.58 -5.96 31.12
CA ASN A 180 0.36 -7.09 30.24
C ASN A 180 -0.89 -7.88 30.62
N GLY A 181 -1.11 -8.11 31.92
CA GLY A 181 -2.31 -8.78 32.43
C GLY A 181 -3.60 -8.03 32.08
N LEU A 182 -3.60 -6.70 32.19
CA LEU A 182 -4.75 -5.88 31.82
C LEU A 182 -5.00 -5.88 30.31
N LEU A 183 -3.96 -5.72 29.50
CA LEU A 183 -4.06 -5.66 28.03
C LEU A 183 -4.44 -7.00 27.39
N GLN A 184 -4.13 -8.13 28.04
CA GLN A 184 -4.54 -9.46 27.61
C GLN A 184 -6.00 -9.78 27.97
N THR A 185 -6.67 -8.95 28.76
CA THR A 185 -8.13 -9.08 28.94
C THR A 185 -8.87 -8.62 27.69
N PRO A 186 -10.02 -9.20 27.34
CA PRO A 186 -10.82 -8.74 26.20
C PRO A 186 -11.19 -7.26 26.27
N ALA A 187 -11.45 -6.74 27.48
CA ALA A 187 -11.75 -5.32 27.69
C ALA A 187 -10.52 -4.44 27.46
N GLY A 188 -9.34 -4.86 27.92
CA GLY A 188 -8.08 -4.19 27.64
C GLY A 188 -7.74 -4.19 26.16
N GLU A 189 -8.02 -5.30 25.47
CA GLU A 189 -7.82 -5.43 24.03
C GLU A 189 -8.67 -4.43 23.23
N ILE A 190 -9.98 -4.44 23.49
CA ILE A 190 -10.92 -3.49 22.88
C ILE A 190 -10.51 -2.04 23.21
N GLY A 191 -10.09 -1.79 24.46
CA GLY A 191 -9.66 -0.47 24.91
C GLY A 191 -8.45 0.06 24.15
N TYR A 192 -7.39 -0.75 23.99
CA TYR A 192 -6.20 -0.31 23.26
C TYR A 192 -6.49 -0.14 21.76
N ILE A 193 -7.28 -1.03 21.14
CA ILE A 193 -7.65 -0.91 19.72
C ILE A 193 -8.47 0.36 19.50
N ALA A 194 -9.46 0.63 20.36
CA ALA A 194 -10.28 1.83 20.26
C ALA A 194 -9.44 3.10 20.42
N LEU A 195 -8.54 3.13 21.41
CA LEU A 195 -7.61 4.25 21.61
C LEU A 195 -6.73 4.46 20.38
N PHE A 196 -6.19 3.38 19.81
CA PHE A 196 -5.39 3.43 18.59
C PHE A 196 -6.18 3.95 17.39
N LEU A 197 -7.43 3.49 17.21
CA LEU A 197 -8.32 3.96 16.14
C LEU A 197 -8.62 5.46 16.26
N VAL A 198 -8.82 5.97 17.48
CA VAL A 198 -8.97 7.41 17.73
C VAL A 198 -7.68 8.14 17.36
N ALA A 199 -6.53 7.64 17.81
CA ALA A 199 -5.24 8.26 17.52
C ALA A 199 -4.96 8.32 16.00
N ILE A 200 -5.12 7.21 15.27
CA ILE A 200 -4.86 7.18 13.82
C ILE A 200 -5.91 8.00 13.04
N SER A 201 -7.14 8.12 13.52
CA SER A 201 -8.16 8.98 12.89
C SER A 201 -7.81 10.47 13.00
N ILE A 202 -7.13 10.87 14.09
CA ILE A 202 -6.71 12.26 14.33
C ILE A 202 -5.36 12.55 13.66
N PHE A 203 -4.37 11.67 13.83
CA PHE A 203 -2.98 11.89 13.41
C PHE A 203 -2.63 11.23 12.07
N GLY A 204 -3.42 10.28 11.59
CA GLY A 204 -3.25 9.64 10.28
C GLY A 204 -3.09 10.62 9.12
N PRO A 205 -3.89 11.71 9.02
CA PRO A 205 -3.71 12.72 7.97
C PRO A 205 -2.30 13.34 7.94
N VAL A 206 -1.68 13.54 9.11
CA VAL A 206 -0.33 14.10 9.22
C VAL A 206 0.71 13.13 8.66
N LEU A 207 0.56 11.84 8.94
CA LEU A 207 1.42 10.78 8.41
C LEU A 207 1.25 10.62 6.89
N ILE A 208 0.01 10.60 6.42
CA ILE A 208 -0.31 10.45 5.00
C ILE A 208 0.24 11.62 4.19
N LYS A 209 0.09 12.85 4.68
CA LYS A 209 0.72 14.04 4.08
C LYS A 209 2.22 13.85 3.85
N LYS A 210 2.92 13.30 4.85
CA LYS A 210 4.37 13.06 4.79
C LYS A 210 4.73 11.96 3.80
N LEU A 211 3.99 10.85 3.80
CA LEU A 211 4.21 9.72 2.88
C LEU A 211 3.94 10.07 1.42
N TRP A 212 2.93 10.90 1.17
CA TRP A 212 2.58 11.36 -0.18
C TRP A 212 3.42 12.54 -0.66
N ASN A 213 4.35 13.03 0.17
CA ASN A 213 5.19 14.19 -0.12
C ASN A 213 4.36 15.40 -0.61
N CYS A 214 3.18 15.60 -0.02
CA CYS A 214 2.27 16.66 -0.42
C CYS A 214 2.91 18.03 -0.13
N LYS A 215 3.00 18.88 -1.16
CA LYS A 215 3.55 20.22 -1.03
C LYS A 215 2.43 21.23 -0.77
N PRO A 216 2.68 22.32 -0.03
CA PRO A 216 1.71 23.40 0.06
C PRO A 216 1.35 23.94 -1.33
N LEU A 217 0.08 24.28 -1.54
CA LEU A 217 -0.33 24.99 -2.74
C LEU A 217 0.28 26.39 -2.74
N GLU A 218 0.85 26.82 -3.87
CA GLU A 218 1.44 28.14 -4.01
C GLU A 218 0.40 29.24 -3.74
N PRO A 219 0.81 30.40 -3.18
CA PRO A 219 -0.08 31.54 -3.03
C PRO A 219 -0.53 32.05 -4.40
N GLY A 220 -1.82 32.40 -4.51
CA GLY A 220 -2.40 32.93 -5.75
C GLY A 220 -3.90 32.66 -5.86
N LEU A 221 -4.48 33.11 -6.98
CA LEU A 221 -5.93 33.08 -7.21
C LEU A 221 -6.60 31.72 -6.93
N PRO A 222 -6.03 30.55 -7.32
CA PRO A 222 -6.65 29.26 -7.02
C PRO A 222 -6.72 28.98 -5.52
N ARG A 223 -5.66 29.33 -4.78
CA ARG A 223 -5.62 29.18 -3.33
C ARG A 223 -6.63 30.10 -2.67
N ASP A 224 -6.62 31.39 -3.00
CA ASP A 224 -7.50 32.41 -2.40
C ASP A 224 -8.98 32.06 -2.56
N ARG A 225 -9.35 31.49 -3.72
CA ARG A 225 -10.72 31.00 -3.96
C ARG A 225 -11.11 29.88 -3.01
N ILE A 226 -10.24 28.89 -2.82
CA ILE A 226 -10.48 27.78 -1.89
C ILE A 226 -10.57 28.32 -0.46
N GLU A 227 -9.67 29.21 -0.06
CA GLU A 227 -9.66 29.81 1.29
C GLU A 227 -10.96 30.60 1.55
N THR A 228 -11.41 31.41 0.59
CA THR A 228 -12.65 32.18 0.69
C THR A 228 -13.88 31.28 0.85
N VAL A 229 -13.95 30.18 0.08
CA VAL A 229 -15.05 29.21 0.19
C VAL A 229 -15.02 28.53 1.56
N CYS A 230 -13.84 28.14 2.05
CA CYS A 230 -13.71 27.51 3.36
C CYS A 230 -14.08 28.46 4.50
N GLN A 231 -13.70 29.74 4.40
CA GLN A 231 -14.07 30.78 5.36
C GLN A 231 -15.58 30.98 5.41
N LYS A 232 -16.24 31.09 4.25
CA LYS A 232 -17.71 31.21 4.16
C LYS A 232 -18.42 29.99 4.74
N ALA A 233 -17.84 28.81 4.60
CA ALA A 233 -18.38 27.56 5.15
C ALA A 233 -18.06 27.34 6.65
N GLY A 234 -17.27 28.22 7.28
CA GLY A 234 -16.79 28.02 8.65
C GLY A 234 -15.89 26.79 8.82
N LEU A 235 -15.26 26.33 7.73
CA LEU A 235 -14.45 25.11 7.73
C LEU A 235 -13.02 25.42 8.20
N ASN A 236 -12.68 24.91 9.38
CA ASN A 236 -11.29 24.95 9.86
C ASN A 236 -10.43 23.88 9.16
N TYR A 237 -9.28 24.27 8.63
CA TYR A 237 -8.30 23.37 8.03
C TYR A 237 -6.88 23.84 8.36
N SER A 238 -5.91 22.93 8.26
CA SER A 238 -4.51 23.21 8.54
C SER A 238 -3.79 23.81 7.35
N ASN A 239 -3.98 23.22 6.15
CA ASN A 239 -3.37 23.73 4.92
C ASN A 239 -4.07 23.18 3.67
N ILE A 240 -3.88 23.87 2.55
CA ILE A 240 -4.23 23.39 1.20
C ILE A 240 -2.94 22.89 0.56
N LEU A 241 -2.97 21.64 0.10
CA LEU A 241 -1.80 20.93 -0.41
C LEU A 241 -2.02 20.56 -1.87
N LYS A 242 -0.98 20.81 -2.68
CA LYS A 242 -0.82 20.27 -4.01
C LYS A 242 -0.38 18.81 -3.92
N TRP A 243 -1.12 17.94 -4.59
CA TRP A 243 -0.86 16.52 -4.67
C TRP A 243 -0.68 16.13 -6.14
N GLU A 244 0.55 15.73 -6.51
CA GLU A 244 0.87 15.35 -7.89
C GLU A 244 0.69 13.83 -8.05
N LEU A 245 -0.56 13.41 -8.20
CA LEU A 245 -0.93 12.03 -8.45
C LEU A 245 -0.50 11.58 -9.84
N PHE A 246 0.18 10.43 -9.94
CA PHE A 246 0.48 9.77 -11.22
C PHE A 246 1.15 10.70 -12.25
N GLY A 247 1.93 11.67 -11.78
CA GLY A 247 2.58 12.65 -12.64
C GLY A 247 1.65 13.69 -13.28
N GLY A 248 0.50 13.97 -12.64
CA GLY A 248 -0.38 15.10 -12.98
C GLY A 248 -1.52 14.77 -13.95
N THR A 249 -1.71 13.50 -14.32
CA THR A 249 -2.75 13.13 -15.30
C THR A 249 -4.12 12.87 -14.70
N MET A 250 -4.22 12.82 -13.38
CA MET A 250 -5.50 12.65 -12.69
C MET A 250 -5.92 13.94 -12.04
N ILE A 251 -7.13 14.39 -12.38
CA ILE A 251 -7.78 15.55 -11.75
C ILE A 251 -8.64 15.05 -10.60
N THR A 252 -8.26 15.38 -9.37
CA THR A 252 -9.04 15.06 -8.17
C THR A 252 -8.83 16.09 -7.06
N ALA A 253 -9.80 16.16 -6.17
CA ALA A 253 -9.72 16.93 -4.95
C ALA A 253 -10.26 16.08 -3.79
N GLY A 254 -9.71 16.25 -2.60
CA GLY A 254 -10.12 15.50 -1.43
C GLY A 254 -9.89 16.29 -0.16
N VAL A 255 -10.67 15.98 0.88
CA VAL A 255 -10.47 16.50 2.23
C VAL A 255 -10.11 15.33 3.13
N MET A 256 -9.05 15.49 3.92
CA MET A 256 -8.53 14.44 4.78
C MET A 256 -8.43 14.96 6.21
N GLY A 257 -9.04 14.24 7.16
CA GLY A 257 -8.91 14.51 8.59
C GLY A 257 -10.18 15.06 9.25
N LEU A 258 -10.45 14.55 10.45
CA LEU A 258 -11.65 14.89 11.22
C LEU A 258 -11.49 16.18 12.01
N VAL A 259 -10.31 16.41 12.60
CA VAL A 259 -10.01 17.58 13.45
C VAL A 259 -9.42 18.69 12.59
N GLY A 260 -9.96 19.91 12.69
CA GLY A 260 -9.55 21.06 11.85
C GLY A 260 -8.04 21.32 11.83
N ARG A 261 -7.35 21.15 12.98
CA ARG A 261 -5.89 21.31 13.09
C ARG A 261 -5.08 20.30 12.28
N PHE A 262 -5.64 19.13 11.99
CA PHE A 262 -5.01 18.06 11.20
C PHE A 262 -5.77 17.79 9.90
N ARG A 263 -6.68 18.69 9.52
CA ARG A 263 -7.46 18.58 8.30
C ARG A 263 -6.69 19.21 7.14
N TYR A 264 -6.50 18.46 6.07
CA TYR A 264 -5.81 18.92 4.86
C TYR A 264 -6.75 18.86 3.67
N ILE A 265 -6.70 19.90 2.83
CA ILE A 265 -7.39 19.94 1.55
C ILE A 265 -6.36 19.58 0.49
N LEU A 266 -6.60 18.52 -0.27
CA LEU A 266 -5.73 18.02 -1.33
C LEU A 266 -6.31 18.42 -2.68
N VAL A 267 -5.50 19.03 -3.53
CA VAL A 267 -5.86 19.38 -4.90
C VAL A 267 -4.76 18.95 -5.86
N THR A 268 -5.15 18.38 -7.00
CA THR A 268 -4.23 18.12 -8.12
C THR A 268 -4.19 19.35 -9.04
N PRO A 269 -3.03 19.65 -9.67
CA PRO A 269 -3.00 20.63 -10.75
C PRO A 269 -3.90 20.17 -11.91
N ALA A 270 -4.59 21.12 -12.53
CA ALA A 270 -5.40 20.92 -13.73
C ALA A 270 -4.63 21.41 -14.97
#